data_AF-A0A7C2ZF32-F1
#
_entry.id   AF-A0A7C2ZF32-F1
#
_cell.length_a   1.000
_cell.length_b   1.000
_cell.length_c   1.000
_cell.angle_alpha   90.00
_cell.angle_beta   90.00
_cell.angle_gamma   90.00
#
_symmetry.space_group_name_H-M   'P 1'
#
loop_
_entity.id
_entity.type
_entity.pdbx_description
1 polymer ?
#
loop_
_entity_poly.entity_id
_entity_poly.type
_entity_poly.pdbx_seq_one_letter_code
_entity_poly.pdbx_strand_id
1 'polypeptide(L)'
;MAEAERIFTGRSLRWMVVTALLAALVAVGGLALLVNIIERKQEAQNPFFRVVALDDNTTDPALWGKNFPLQYDLYRRTVDQVRTRFGGSEALPRTPTSADPRSIVSQSRLEEDPRLKRMWAGYPFAVDFREERGHAYMLEDQTFTRRVLEFPQPGTCLHCHASVYVAYKTVGAGDLIRGFEKVNAMPYPEARKLVEHPVACIDCHDPQTMALRITRPGFLEGIRAFKAAQGVPDYDPNRMASRQEMRAFVCAQCHVEYYFRGAEKRLTYPWSKGFKADQILAYYDEIGFRDWVHAETGAPVLKAQHPEFEMWNQGVHARSNVTCADCHMPYLRVGGFKISDHHVRSPLLNINRACQSCHHWSEEDLRERAYTIQERTFEMRNVAMDALMALLDDLQRARTAGIAPQRLDAARNYQRRAQFLLDFVEAENSMGFHAPQEAMRILALSIENARRGQVALRRE
;
A
#
# COMPACT_ATOMS: atom_id res chain seq x y z
N MET A 1 55.42 -30.63 -69.44
CA MET A 1 56.19 -30.18 -68.26
C MET A 1 56.71 -28.79 -68.57
N ALA A 2 56.62 -27.87 -67.59
CA ALA A 2 56.83 -26.41 -67.67
C ALA A 2 55.70 -25.67 -68.41
N GLU A 3 55.07 -24.61 -67.93
CA GLU A 3 55.26 -23.75 -66.76
C GLU A 3 53.90 -23.07 -66.51
N ALA A 4 53.23 -23.42 -65.41
CA ALA A 4 52.07 -22.68 -64.91
C ALA A 4 52.46 -22.08 -63.57
N GLU A 5 53.41 -21.14 -63.58
CA GLU A 5 53.88 -20.50 -62.38
C GLU A 5 54.02 -19.00 -62.57
N ARG A 6 53.43 -18.26 -61.61
CA ARG A 6 53.34 -16.79 -61.46
C ARG A 6 52.23 -16.22 -62.35
N ILE A 7 51.15 -15.69 -61.79
CA ILE A 7 51.15 -14.39 -61.11
C ILE A 7 50.06 -14.38 -60.00
N PHE A 8 50.43 -14.59 -58.74
CA PHE A 8 49.75 -13.91 -57.63
C PHE A 8 50.47 -12.57 -57.47
N THR A 9 49.90 -11.49 -58.00
CA THR A 9 50.48 -10.16 -57.81
C THR A 9 50.53 -9.84 -56.30
N GLY A 10 51.53 -9.08 -55.84
CA GLY A 10 51.62 -8.66 -54.42
C GLY A 10 50.39 -7.91 -53.90
N ARG A 11 49.49 -7.45 -54.80
CA ARG A 11 48.18 -6.87 -54.49
C ARG A 11 47.13 -7.92 -54.08
N SER A 12 47.02 -9.06 -54.77
CA SER A 12 46.05 -10.11 -54.42
C SER A 12 46.39 -10.80 -53.11
N LEU A 13 47.68 -10.99 -52.81
CA LEU A 13 48.13 -11.51 -51.52
C LEU A 13 47.84 -10.52 -50.38
N ARG A 14 48.07 -9.22 -50.61
CA ARG A 14 47.70 -8.16 -49.64
C ARG A 14 46.21 -8.15 -49.34
N TRP A 15 45.34 -8.23 -50.35
CA TRP A 15 43.89 -8.27 -50.13
C TRP A 15 43.44 -9.53 -49.39
N MET A 16 43.99 -10.71 -49.72
CA MET A 16 43.69 -11.93 -48.96
C MET A 16 44.12 -11.82 -47.49
N VAL A 17 45.31 -11.27 -47.22
CA VAL A 17 45.78 -11.04 -45.86
C VAL A 17 44.89 -10.05 -45.12
N VAL A 18 44.50 -8.94 -45.75
CA VAL A 18 43.60 -7.94 -45.16
C VAL A 18 42.22 -8.53 -44.87
N THR A 19 41.64 -9.29 -45.80
CA THR A 19 40.34 -9.95 -45.60
C THR A 19 40.42 -11.02 -44.51
N ALA A 20 41.51 -11.81 -44.47
CA ALA A 20 41.72 -12.78 -43.40
C ALA A 20 41.87 -12.13 -42.02
N LEU A 21 42.59 -11.00 -41.93
CA LEU A 21 42.73 -10.22 -40.70
C LEU A 21 41.40 -9.59 -40.25
N LEU A 22 40.61 -9.05 -41.18
CA LEU A 22 39.27 -8.52 -40.90
C LEU A 22 38.32 -9.62 -40.42
N ALA A 23 38.31 -10.78 -41.10
CA ALA A 23 37.50 -11.92 -40.69
C ALA A 23 37.92 -12.43 -39.29
N ALA A 24 39.22 -12.50 -39.01
CA ALA A 24 39.74 -12.86 -37.70
C ALA A 24 39.33 -11.85 -36.62
N LEU A 25 39.41 -10.55 -36.89
CA LEU A 25 38.97 -9.49 -35.97
C LEU A 25 37.47 -9.57 -35.67
N VAL A 26 36.64 -9.81 -36.69
CA VAL A 26 35.19 -9.99 -36.52
C VAL A 26 34.89 -11.25 -35.72
N ALA A 27 35.59 -12.37 -35.99
CA ALA A 27 35.41 -13.61 -35.25
C ALA A 27 35.82 -13.47 -33.77
N VAL A 28 36.95 -12.81 -33.50
CA VAL A 28 37.41 -12.52 -32.13
C VAL A 28 36.46 -11.58 -31.41
N GLY A 29 35.99 -10.51 -32.07
CA GLY A 29 34.99 -9.60 -31.50
C GLY A 29 33.65 -10.28 -31.22
N GLY A 30 33.19 -11.14 -32.13
CA GLY A 30 31.99 -11.95 -31.94
C GLY A 30 32.12 -12.95 -30.79
N LEU A 31 33.27 -13.61 -30.66
CA LEU A 31 33.55 -14.52 -29.54
C LEU A 31 33.63 -13.78 -28.21
N ALA A 32 34.30 -12.62 -28.16
CA ALA A 32 34.39 -11.79 -26.96
C ALA A 32 33.00 -11.29 -26.52
N LEU A 33 32.16 -10.87 -27.46
CA LEU A 33 30.77 -10.50 -27.17
C LEU A 33 29.96 -11.70 -26.66
N LEU A 34 30.10 -12.87 -27.28
CA LEU A 34 29.42 -14.09 -26.86
C LEU A 34 29.84 -14.52 -25.45
N VAL A 35 31.15 -14.52 -25.16
CA VAL A 35 31.69 -14.82 -23.83
C VAL A 35 31.14 -13.83 -22.81
N ASN A 36 31.17 -12.52 -23.09
CA ASN A 36 30.56 -11.52 -22.21
C ASN A 36 29.05 -11.75 -22.00
N ILE A 37 28.30 -12.13 -23.04
CA ILE A 37 26.87 -12.47 -22.89
C ILE A 37 26.69 -13.72 -22.01
N ILE A 38 27.49 -14.76 -22.22
CA ILE A 38 27.43 -16.00 -21.43
C ILE A 38 27.79 -15.72 -19.96
N GLU A 39 28.89 -15.01 -19.71
CA GLU A 39 29.30 -14.59 -18.37
C GLU A 39 28.20 -13.77 -17.70
N ARG A 40 27.64 -12.77 -18.37
CA ARG A 40 26.53 -11.96 -17.82
C ARG A 40 25.28 -12.79 -17.56
N LYS A 41 24.97 -13.77 -18.41
CA LYS A 41 23.87 -14.71 -18.17
C LYS A 41 24.15 -15.65 -16.99
N GLN A 42 25.40 -16.07 -16.81
CA GLN A 42 25.81 -16.96 -15.73
C GLN A 42 25.88 -16.23 -14.38
N GLU A 43 26.39 -14.99 -14.36
CA GLU A 43 26.29 -14.05 -13.24
C GLU A 43 24.82 -13.79 -12.86
N ALA A 44 23.93 -13.65 -13.85
CA ALA A 44 22.50 -13.50 -13.61
C ALA A 44 21.81 -14.76 -13.06
N GLN A 45 22.40 -15.96 -13.21
CA GLN A 45 21.83 -17.20 -12.67
C GLN A 45 22.01 -17.35 -11.16
N ASN A 46 23.04 -16.75 -10.57
CA ASN A 46 23.24 -16.70 -9.12
C ASN A 46 23.48 -15.25 -8.65
N PRO A 47 22.43 -14.40 -8.66
CA PRO A 47 22.60 -12.96 -8.43
C PRO A 47 22.92 -12.58 -6.98
N PHE A 48 22.95 -13.54 -6.05
CA PHE A 48 23.22 -13.32 -4.64
C PHE A 48 23.91 -14.50 -3.97
N PHE A 49 24.69 -14.22 -2.93
CA PHE A 49 25.35 -15.23 -2.11
C PHE A 49 24.32 -15.98 -1.26
N ARG A 50 24.17 -17.28 -1.50
CA ARG A 50 23.30 -18.17 -0.71
C ARG A 50 24.08 -18.74 0.46
N VAL A 51 24.08 -18.03 1.58
CA VAL A 51 24.71 -18.43 2.85
C VAL A 51 23.84 -19.44 3.59
N VAL A 52 22.51 -19.27 3.53
CA VAL A 52 21.52 -20.19 4.09
C VAL A 52 20.47 -20.58 3.06
N ALA A 53 19.91 -21.78 3.19
CA ALA A 53 18.74 -22.17 2.42
C ALA A 53 17.52 -21.38 2.91
N LEU A 54 16.82 -20.72 1.99
CA LEU A 54 15.52 -20.13 2.22
C LEU A 54 14.50 -21.01 1.52
N ASP A 55 13.31 -21.15 2.10
CA ASP A 55 12.20 -21.88 1.52
C ASP A 55 10.87 -21.15 1.76
N ASP A 56 9.78 -21.77 1.29
CA ASP A 56 8.45 -21.19 1.36
C ASP A 56 7.81 -21.21 2.76
N ASN A 57 8.58 -21.60 3.78
CA ASN A 57 8.20 -21.58 5.19
C ASN A 57 9.11 -20.66 6.03
N THR A 58 10.13 -20.03 5.42
CA THR A 58 11.09 -19.19 6.14
C THR A 58 10.51 -17.81 6.42
N THR A 59 9.94 -17.60 7.61
CA THR A 59 9.29 -16.33 8.00
C THR A 59 10.23 -15.33 8.68
N ASP A 60 11.28 -15.79 9.36
CA ASP A 60 12.18 -14.92 10.12
C ASP A 60 13.05 -14.06 9.18
N PRO A 61 12.85 -12.72 9.13
CA PRO A 61 13.62 -11.85 8.25
C PRO A 61 15.13 -11.85 8.56
N ALA A 62 15.55 -12.23 9.77
CA ALA A 62 16.98 -12.36 10.10
C ALA A 62 17.66 -13.49 9.32
N LEU A 63 16.95 -14.57 9.01
CA LEU A 63 17.47 -15.64 8.16
C LEU A 63 17.63 -15.16 6.71
N TRP A 64 16.68 -14.37 6.19
CA TRP A 64 16.81 -13.72 4.89
C TRP A 64 18.00 -12.76 4.86
N GLY A 65 18.22 -12.01 5.94
CA GLY A 65 19.34 -11.09 6.09
C GLY A 65 20.73 -11.73 6.02
N LYS A 66 20.86 -13.04 6.26
CA LYS A 66 22.13 -13.77 6.04
C LYS A 66 22.51 -13.82 4.55
N ASN A 67 21.52 -13.88 3.66
CA ASN A 67 21.71 -13.85 2.20
C ASN A 67 21.64 -12.43 1.63
N PHE A 68 20.84 -11.55 2.25
CA PHE A 68 20.53 -10.19 1.78
C PHE A 68 20.79 -9.13 2.86
N PRO A 69 22.02 -8.98 3.36
CA PRO A 69 22.31 -8.13 4.52
C PRO A 69 21.96 -6.66 4.27
N LEU A 70 22.22 -6.14 3.07
CA LEU A 70 21.95 -4.73 2.74
C LEU A 70 20.45 -4.40 2.76
N GLN A 71 19.61 -5.28 2.20
CA GLN A 71 18.16 -5.12 2.19
C GLN A 71 17.60 -5.29 3.60
N TYR A 72 18.12 -6.26 4.35
CA TYR A 72 17.70 -6.50 5.73
C TYR A 72 18.06 -5.33 6.66
N ASP A 73 19.25 -4.74 6.53
CA ASP A 73 19.63 -3.55 7.29
C ASP A 73 18.68 -2.38 7.01
N LEU A 74 18.32 -2.15 5.73
CA LEU A 74 17.36 -1.11 5.37
C LEU A 74 15.94 -1.41 5.88
N TYR A 75 15.50 -2.67 5.82
CA TYR A 75 14.22 -3.11 6.39
C TYR A 75 14.17 -2.85 7.90
N ARG A 76 15.25 -3.17 8.64
CA ARG A 76 15.35 -2.93 10.08
C ARG A 76 15.28 -1.46 10.46
N ARG A 77 15.68 -0.55 9.55
CA ARG A 77 15.59 0.89 9.79
C ARG A 77 14.17 1.44 9.76
N THR A 78 13.16 0.65 9.43
CA THR A 78 11.75 1.05 9.61
C THR A 78 11.35 1.29 11.08
N VAL A 79 12.28 1.10 12.03
CA VAL A 79 12.15 1.61 13.40
C VAL A 79 12.38 3.12 13.51
N ASP A 80 13.09 3.74 12.56
CA ASP A 80 13.41 5.16 12.54
C ASP A 80 12.11 5.97 12.36
N GLN A 81 11.82 6.87 13.31
CA GLN A 81 10.65 7.75 13.28
C GLN A 81 11.12 9.20 13.09
N VAL A 82 10.78 9.78 11.95
CA VAL A 82 11.06 11.18 11.64
C VAL A 82 9.81 11.83 11.08
N ARG A 83 9.33 12.85 11.79
CA ARG A 83 8.14 13.60 11.42
C ARG A 83 8.42 14.54 10.24
N THR A 84 7.48 14.59 9.30
CA THR A 84 7.38 15.64 8.28
C THR A 84 6.16 16.53 8.58
N ARG A 85 5.91 17.57 7.78
CA ARG A 85 4.84 18.54 8.07
C ARG A 85 3.44 17.91 8.19
N PHE A 86 3.10 16.96 7.32
CA PHE A 86 1.76 16.35 7.22
C PHE A 86 1.77 14.82 7.22
N GLY A 87 2.81 14.20 7.78
CA GLY A 87 2.90 12.76 7.88
C GLY A 87 4.28 12.31 8.36
N GLY A 88 4.50 11.00 8.38
CA GLY A 88 5.65 10.45 9.07
C GLY A 88 5.50 10.59 10.59
N SER A 89 6.23 9.77 11.33
CA SER A 89 5.92 9.57 12.74
C SER A 89 6.94 10.21 13.65
N GLU A 90 6.49 10.50 14.87
CA GLU A 90 7.33 10.94 15.98
C GLU A 90 7.28 9.90 17.10
N ALA A 91 8.45 9.58 17.65
CA ALA A 91 8.57 8.68 18.79
C ALA A 91 8.19 9.43 20.08
N LEU A 92 6.94 9.26 20.53
CA LEU A 92 6.45 9.92 21.73
C LEU A 92 6.61 9.01 22.96
N PRO A 93 7.28 9.48 24.03
CA PRO A 93 7.37 8.73 25.26
C PRO A 93 6.00 8.61 25.92
N ARG A 94 5.72 7.45 26.49
CA ARG A 94 4.51 7.17 27.26
C ARG A 94 4.86 6.31 28.46
N THR A 95 4.14 6.50 29.56
CA THR A 95 4.20 5.59 30.71
C THR A 95 3.57 4.24 30.36
N PRO A 96 4.32 3.13 30.38
CA PRO A 96 3.77 1.79 30.13
C PRO A 96 2.66 1.44 31.12
N THR A 97 1.70 0.64 30.68
CA THR A 97 0.65 0.07 31.53
C THR A 97 0.71 -1.46 31.49
N SER A 98 -0.05 -2.14 32.35
CA SER A 98 -0.19 -3.59 32.29
C SER A 98 -0.81 -4.09 30.99
N ALA A 99 -1.67 -3.28 30.36
CA ALA A 99 -2.34 -3.60 29.10
C ALA A 99 -1.48 -3.27 27.86
N ASP A 100 -0.58 -2.29 27.96
CA ASP A 100 0.29 -1.87 26.87
C ASP A 100 1.69 -1.54 27.41
N PRO A 101 2.67 -2.43 27.23
CA PRO A 101 4.01 -2.30 27.80
C PRO A 101 4.90 -1.33 27.02
N ARG A 102 4.43 -0.76 25.89
CA ARG A 102 5.25 0.13 25.07
C ARG A 102 5.52 1.45 25.81
N SER A 103 6.80 1.79 25.92
CA SER A 103 7.26 3.09 26.45
C SER A 103 7.36 4.18 25.37
N ILE A 104 7.23 3.80 24.10
CA ILE A 104 7.27 4.70 22.95
C ILE A 104 6.10 4.34 22.02
N VAL A 105 5.28 5.33 21.68
CA VAL A 105 4.16 5.19 20.75
C VAL A 105 4.18 6.32 19.72
N SER A 106 3.42 6.17 18.63
CA SER A 106 3.18 7.28 17.71
C SER A 106 2.07 8.21 18.22
N GLN A 107 1.98 9.39 17.62
CA GLN A 107 1.01 10.42 17.98
C GLN A 107 -0.45 9.96 17.82
N SER A 108 -1.31 10.39 18.75
CA SER A 108 -2.74 10.16 18.67
C SER A 108 -3.39 11.17 17.72
N ARG A 109 -3.91 10.69 16.59
CA ARG A 109 -4.66 11.54 15.65
C ARG A 109 -5.99 12.02 16.26
N LEU A 110 -6.53 11.28 17.24
CA LEU A 110 -7.71 11.69 18.02
C LEU A 110 -7.43 12.85 18.99
N GLU A 111 -6.17 13.11 19.34
CA GLU A 111 -5.75 14.27 20.13
C GLU A 111 -5.45 15.46 19.23
N GLU A 112 -4.83 15.22 18.06
CA GLU A 112 -4.62 16.26 17.05
C GLU A 112 -5.94 16.82 16.51
N ASP A 113 -6.90 15.94 16.24
CA ASP A 113 -8.25 16.34 15.84
C ASP A 113 -9.33 15.58 16.62
N PRO A 114 -9.84 16.18 17.71
CA PRO A 114 -10.91 15.59 18.52
C PRO A 114 -12.21 15.33 17.75
N ARG A 115 -12.45 15.98 16.60
CA ARG A 115 -13.65 15.75 15.77
C ARG A 115 -13.70 14.31 15.24
N LEU A 116 -12.56 13.63 15.10
CA LEU A 116 -12.48 12.23 14.70
C LEU A 116 -13.20 11.28 15.67
N LYS A 117 -13.14 11.56 16.98
CA LYS A 117 -13.89 10.78 17.99
C LYS A 117 -15.39 10.84 17.74
N ARG A 118 -15.87 12.01 17.34
CA ARG A 118 -17.28 12.25 17.03
C ARG A 118 -17.66 11.63 15.69
N MET A 119 -16.86 11.81 14.64
CA MET A 119 -17.07 11.19 13.33
C MET A 119 -17.19 9.66 13.43
N TRP A 120 -16.40 9.03 14.29
CA TRP A 120 -16.41 7.59 14.51
C TRP A 120 -17.20 7.15 15.75
N ALA A 121 -18.12 7.98 16.26
CA ALA A 121 -18.85 7.68 17.47
C ALA A 121 -19.59 6.33 17.38
N GLY A 122 -19.33 5.45 18.35
CA GLY A 122 -19.84 4.08 18.38
C GLY A 122 -18.96 3.04 17.69
N TYR A 123 -17.76 3.40 17.24
CA TYR A 123 -16.81 2.51 16.57
C TYR A 123 -15.44 2.50 17.27
N PRO A 124 -14.66 1.39 17.21
CA PRO A 124 -13.37 1.30 17.91
C PRO A 124 -12.36 2.41 17.54
N PHE A 125 -12.43 2.96 16.32
CA PHE A 125 -11.58 4.06 15.90
C PHE A 125 -11.78 5.36 16.71
N ALA A 126 -12.94 5.57 17.34
CA ALA A 126 -13.13 6.71 18.24
C ALA A 126 -12.37 6.57 19.57
N VAL A 127 -11.80 5.39 19.85
CA VAL A 127 -11.11 5.09 21.11
C VAL A 127 -9.59 5.20 20.99
N ASP A 128 -9.03 4.71 19.88
CA ASP A 128 -7.59 4.79 19.60
C ASP A 128 -7.35 4.77 18.10
N PHE A 129 -6.71 5.83 17.61
CA PHE A 129 -6.26 5.97 16.24
C PHE A 129 -5.03 6.86 16.25
N ARG A 130 -3.92 6.36 15.70
CA ARG A 130 -2.60 6.94 15.83
C ARG A 130 -1.95 7.06 14.47
N GLU A 131 -1.06 8.03 14.33
CA GLU A 131 -0.22 8.20 13.15
C GLU A 131 0.56 6.92 12.87
N GLU A 132 0.55 6.51 11.61
CA GLU A 132 1.23 5.34 11.10
C GLU A 132 2.74 5.46 11.32
N ARG A 133 3.41 4.35 11.62
CA ARG A 133 4.87 4.26 11.70
C ARG A 133 5.40 3.04 10.96
N GLY A 134 6.73 2.93 10.86
CA GLY A 134 7.34 1.98 9.94
C GLY A 134 7.01 0.52 10.22
N HIS A 135 7.17 -0.30 9.19
CA HIS A 135 6.73 -1.70 9.13
C HIS A 135 7.19 -2.56 10.31
N ALA A 136 8.35 -2.29 10.91
CA ALA A 136 8.83 -3.00 12.10
C ALA A 136 7.82 -2.99 13.26
N TYR A 137 6.96 -1.98 13.37
CA TYR A 137 6.03 -1.81 14.48
C TYR A 137 4.61 -2.31 14.21
N MET A 138 4.23 -2.61 12.97
CA MET A 138 2.82 -2.81 12.60
C MET A 138 2.11 -3.92 13.41
N LEU A 139 2.82 -4.99 13.76
CA LEU A 139 2.29 -6.10 14.53
C LEU A 139 2.18 -5.75 16.01
N GLU A 140 3.21 -5.08 16.54
CA GLU A 140 3.23 -4.61 17.93
C GLU A 140 2.12 -3.58 18.16
N ASP A 141 1.98 -2.62 17.25
CA ASP A 141 0.97 -1.57 17.32
C ASP A 141 -0.46 -2.12 17.23
N GLN A 142 -0.67 -3.12 16.38
CA GLN A 142 -1.94 -3.82 16.34
C GLN A 142 -2.19 -4.63 17.62
N THR A 143 -1.15 -5.26 18.19
CA THR A 143 -1.31 -6.06 19.40
C THR A 143 -1.77 -5.20 20.58
N PHE A 144 -1.31 -3.96 20.65
CA PHE A 144 -1.54 -3.09 21.82
C PHE A 144 -2.47 -1.89 21.56
N THR A 145 -3.01 -1.74 20.35
CA THR A 145 -4.04 -0.71 20.14
C THR A 145 -5.27 -1.02 20.99
N ARG A 146 -5.88 0.03 21.55
CA ARG A 146 -7.11 -0.12 22.35
C ARG A 146 -8.26 -0.68 21.50
N ARG A 147 -8.20 -0.55 20.17
CA ARG A 147 -9.19 -1.16 19.25
C ARG A 147 -9.21 -2.68 19.31
N VAL A 148 -8.12 -3.31 19.73
CA VAL A 148 -8.00 -4.76 19.93
C VAL A 148 -8.18 -5.12 21.39
N LEU A 149 -7.62 -4.32 22.30
CA LEU A 149 -7.67 -4.62 23.74
C LEU A 149 -9.07 -4.43 24.35
N GLU A 150 -9.87 -3.48 23.83
CA GLU A 150 -11.17 -3.12 24.38
C GLU A 150 -12.36 -3.63 23.56
N PHE A 151 -12.11 -4.16 22.35
CA PHE A 151 -13.17 -4.61 21.44
C PHE A 151 -12.85 -5.99 20.84
N PRO A 152 -13.87 -6.86 20.67
CA PRO A 152 -13.70 -8.11 19.94
C PRO A 152 -13.31 -7.83 18.48
N GLN A 153 -12.10 -8.24 18.10
CA GLN A 153 -11.61 -8.17 16.72
C GLN A 153 -11.47 -9.58 16.13
N PRO A 154 -11.75 -9.76 14.83
CA PRO A 154 -11.49 -11.01 14.15
C PRO A 154 -10.01 -11.20 13.83
N GLY A 155 -9.59 -12.45 13.61
CA GLY A 155 -8.26 -12.82 13.17
C GLY A 155 -7.92 -12.25 11.79
N THR A 156 -8.94 -11.87 11.01
CA THR A 156 -8.82 -11.08 9.79
C THR A 156 -7.95 -9.84 9.96
N CYS A 157 -7.94 -9.21 11.13
CA CYS A 157 -7.12 -8.03 11.39
C CYS A 157 -5.62 -8.29 11.15
N LEU A 158 -5.10 -9.51 11.35
CA LEU A 158 -3.69 -9.83 11.09
C LEU A 158 -3.30 -9.71 9.61
N HIS A 159 -4.29 -9.73 8.71
CA HIS A 159 -4.08 -9.82 7.27
C HIS A 159 -3.17 -8.75 6.70
N CYS A 160 -3.01 -7.58 7.32
CA CYS A 160 -2.11 -6.53 6.83
C CYS A 160 -1.01 -6.14 7.83
N HIS A 161 -0.97 -6.77 9.01
CA HIS A 161 -0.12 -6.38 10.12
C HIS A 161 0.92 -7.45 10.50
N ALA A 162 0.89 -8.60 9.84
CA ALA A 162 1.80 -9.70 10.10
C ALA A 162 2.27 -10.38 8.80
N SER A 163 3.33 -11.18 8.94
CA SER A 163 3.72 -12.17 7.94
C SER A 163 2.80 -13.39 8.03
N VAL A 164 1.67 -13.33 7.30
CA VAL A 164 0.56 -14.30 7.46
C VAL A 164 0.62 -15.46 6.47
N TYR A 165 1.45 -15.38 5.44
CA TYR A 165 1.47 -16.37 4.35
C TYR A 165 1.65 -17.81 4.86
N VAL A 166 2.66 -18.03 5.71
CA VAL A 166 2.94 -19.35 6.30
C VAL A 166 1.88 -19.75 7.32
N ALA A 167 1.33 -18.78 8.07
CA ALA A 167 0.25 -19.01 9.02
C ALA A 167 -1.00 -19.56 8.30
N TYR A 168 -1.40 -18.92 7.19
CA TYR A 168 -2.50 -19.38 6.36
C TYR A 168 -2.20 -20.76 5.75
N LYS A 169 -1.02 -20.96 5.13
CA LYS A 169 -0.68 -22.28 4.58
C LYS A 169 -0.71 -23.38 5.64
N THR A 170 -0.21 -23.12 6.84
CA THR A 170 -0.23 -24.10 7.94
C THR A 170 -1.65 -24.44 8.37
N VAL A 171 -2.47 -23.43 8.68
CA VAL A 171 -3.88 -23.62 9.11
C VAL A 171 -4.75 -24.24 8.01
N GLY A 172 -4.42 -23.93 6.76
CA GLY A 172 -5.06 -24.44 5.56
C GLY A 172 -4.58 -25.81 5.09
N ALA A 173 -3.60 -26.44 5.78
CA ALA A 173 -2.97 -27.70 5.37
C ALA A 173 -2.41 -27.64 3.94
N GLY A 174 -1.70 -26.55 3.62
CA GLY A 174 -1.10 -26.27 2.31
C GLY A 174 -1.93 -25.34 1.42
N ASP A 175 -3.24 -25.23 1.66
CA ASP A 175 -4.14 -24.35 0.91
C ASP A 175 -4.23 -22.95 1.55
N LEU A 176 -3.71 -21.94 0.83
CA LEU A 176 -3.69 -20.56 1.27
C LEU A 176 -5.10 -19.98 1.52
N ILE A 177 -6.07 -20.27 0.66
CA ILE A 177 -7.43 -19.71 0.74
C ILE A 177 -8.18 -20.35 1.92
N ARG A 178 -8.06 -21.67 2.06
CA ARG A 178 -8.63 -22.38 3.22
C ARG A 178 -8.05 -21.88 4.54
N GLY A 179 -6.76 -21.59 4.56
CA GLY A 179 -6.09 -20.97 5.70
C GLY A 179 -6.64 -19.59 6.03
N PHE A 180 -6.74 -18.72 5.02
CA PHE A 180 -7.30 -17.38 5.13
C PHE A 180 -8.72 -17.39 5.69
N GLU A 181 -9.60 -18.26 5.18
CA GLU A 181 -10.98 -18.41 5.69
C GLU A 181 -11.04 -18.78 7.16
N LYS A 182 -10.25 -19.79 7.56
CA LYS A 182 -10.21 -20.24 8.95
C LYS A 182 -9.69 -19.15 9.89
N VAL A 183 -8.59 -18.48 9.52
CA VAL A 183 -7.99 -17.44 10.38
C VAL A 183 -8.88 -16.20 10.47
N ASN A 184 -9.59 -15.84 9.40
CA ASN A 184 -10.52 -14.70 9.42
C ASN A 184 -11.58 -14.86 10.52
N ALA A 185 -12.18 -16.05 10.62
CA ALA A 185 -13.25 -16.32 11.57
C ALA A 185 -12.76 -16.49 13.02
N MET A 186 -11.46 -16.63 13.27
CA MET A 186 -10.92 -16.77 14.63
C MET A 186 -11.06 -15.47 15.43
N PRO A 187 -11.18 -15.52 16.75
CA PRO A 187 -10.92 -14.37 17.60
C PRO A 187 -9.46 -13.90 17.43
N TYR A 188 -9.23 -12.58 17.38
CA TYR A 188 -7.90 -12.01 17.21
C TYR A 188 -6.85 -12.55 18.22
N PRO A 189 -7.13 -12.71 19.53
CA PRO A 189 -6.15 -13.23 20.48
C PRO A 189 -5.68 -14.66 20.16
N GLU A 190 -6.51 -15.46 19.50
CA GLU A 190 -6.15 -16.81 19.06
C GLU A 190 -5.32 -16.75 17.78
N ALA A 191 -5.80 -15.98 16.80
CA ALA A 191 -5.10 -15.79 15.53
C ALA A 191 -3.70 -15.19 15.75
N ARG A 192 -3.56 -14.25 16.69
CA ARG A 192 -2.29 -13.57 16.99
C ARG A 192 -1.18 -14.54 17.39
N LYS A 193 -1.51 -15.70 17.96
CA LYS A 193 -0.55 -16.76 18.32
C LYS A 193 0.05 -17.49 17.11
N LEU A 194 -0.53 -17.33 15.93
CA LEU A 194 -0.08 -17.98 14.69
C LEU A 194 1.07 -17.26 13.99
N VAL A 195 1.42 -16.05 14.44
CA VAL A 195 2.40 -15.17 13.80
C VAL A 195 3.40 -14.62 14.80
N GLU A 196 4.65 -14.48 14.39
CA GLU A 196 5.73 -13.96 15.24
C GLU A 196 6.25 -12.61 14.75
N HIS A 197 6.20 -12.35 13.44
CA HIS A 197 6.78 -11.18 12.82
C HIS A 197 5.73 -10.28 12.16
N PRO A 198 5.98 -8.95 12.07
CA PRO A 198 5.29 -8.08 11.12
C PRO A 198 5.53 -8.57 9.67
N VAL A 199 5.03 -7.85 8.68
CA VAL A 199 5.33 -8.13 7.26
C VAL A 199 6.83 -8.34 7.07
N ALA A 200 7.19 -9.47 6.47
CA ALA A 200 8.56 -9.90 6.26
C ALA A 200 8.85 -10.11 4.77
N CYS A 201 10.08 -10.54 4.47
CA CYS A 201 10.56 -10.72 3.10
C CYS A 201 9.67 -11.69 2.28
N ILE A 202 9.19 -12.76 2.93
CA ILE A 202 8.40 -13.83 2.32
C ILE A 202 7.03 -13.38 1.78
N ASP A 203 6.49 -12.27 2.30
CA ASP A 203 5.18 -11.74 1.90
C ASP A 203 5.21 -11.06 0.52
N CYS A 204 6.40 -10.67 0.05
CA CYS A 204 6.62 -9.95 -1.21
C CYS A 204 7.61 -10.65 -2.15
N HIS A 205 8.44 -11.56 -1.65
CA HIS A 205 9.49 -12.22 -2.44
C HIS A 205 9.36 -13.74 -2.41
N ASP A 206 9.58 -14.34 -3.58
CA ASP A 206 9.81 -15.78 -3.71
C ASP A 206 11.17 -16.16 -3.11
N PRO A 207 11.26 -17.14 -2.19
CA PRO A 207 12.48 -17.46 -1.45
C PRO A 207 13.61 -18.05 -2.33
N GLN A 208 13.28 -18.64 -3.48
CA GLN A 208 14.27 -19.26 -4.37
C GLN A 208 14.83 -18.27 -5.39
N THR A 209 13.97 -17.41 -5.94
CA THR A 209 14.26 -16.57 -7.09
C THR A 209 14.36 -15.08 -6.76
N MET A 210 13.87 -14.67 -5.58
CA MET A 210 13.65 -13.27 -5.18
C MET A 210 12.68 -12.49 -6.07
N ALA A 211 11.99 -13.16 -7.01
CA ALA A 211 10.95 -12.55 -7.81
C ALA A 211 9.86 -11.98 -6.89
N LEU A 212 9.31 -10.83 -7.28
CA LEU A 212 8.15 -10.28 -6.56
C LEU A 212 6.98 -11.25 -6.71
N ARG A 213 6.22 -11.42 -5.64
CA ARG A 213 5.00 -12.23 -5.62
C ARG A 213 3.95 -11.59 -4.73
N ILE A 214 2.70 -11.89 -5.03
CA ILE A 214 1.54 -11.60 -4.23
C ILE A 214 1.18 -12.85 -3.44
N THR A 215 1.07 -12.69 -2.13
CA THR A 215 0.79 -13.75 -1.16
C THR A 215 -0.54 -13.56 -0.43
N ARG A 216 -1.17 -12.38 -0.53
CA ARG A 216 -2.39 -12.06 0.22
C ARG A 216 -3.67 -12.37 -0.58
N PRO A 217 -4.54 -13.28 -0.09
CA PRO A 217 -5.81 -13.62 -0.73
C PRO A 217 -6.74 -12.43 -1.01
N GLY A 218 -6.82 -11.45 -0.10
CA GLY A 218 -7.64 -10.26 -0.30
C GLY A 218 -7.30 -9.52 -1.60
N PHE A 219 -6.01 -9.31 -1.86
CA PHE A 219 -5.55 -8.69 -3.10
C PHE A 219 -5.75 -9.59 -4.32
N LEU A 220 -5.42 -10.88 -4.22
CA LEU A 220 -5.61 -11.83 -5.33
C LEU A 220 -7.07 -11.83 -5.82
N GLU A 221 -8.03 -11.76 -4.91
CA GLU A 221 -9.47 -11.69 -5.24
C GLU A 221 -9.89 -10.30 -5.71
N GLY A 222 -9.47 -9.24 -5.01
CA GLY A 222 -9.80 -7.87 -5.35
C GLY A 222 -9.33 -7.48 -6.75
N ILE A 223 -8.06 -7.71 -7.07
CA ILE A 223 -7.51 -7.34 -8.38
C ILE A 223 -8.14 -8.18 -9.51
N ARG A 224 -8.46 -9.45 -9.24
CA ARG A 224 -9.18 -10.31 -10.18
C ARG A 224 -10.58 -9.76 -10.48
N ALA A 225 -11.32 -9.36 -9.44
CA ALA A 225 -12.65 -8.75 -9.62
C ALA A 225 -12.57 -7.44 -10.42
N PHE A 226 -11.60 -6.58 -10.12
CA PHE A 226 -11.38 -5.34 -10.85
C PHE A 226 -11.03 -5.59 -12.33
N LYS A 227 -10.07 -6.48 -12.61
CA LYS A 227 -9.65 -6.80 -13.99
C LYS A 227 -10.77 -7.50 -14.77
N ALA A 228 -11.59 -8.32 -14.13
CA ALA A 228 -12.78 -8.91 -14.75
C ALA A 228 -13.79 -7.82 -15.18
N ALA A 229 -14.00 -6.78 -14.36
CA ALA A 229 -14.83 -5.63 -14.74
C ALA A 229 -14.23 -4.82 -15.92
N GLN A 230 -12.93 -4.97 -16.20
CA GLN A 230 -12.25 -4.40 -17.37
C GLN A 230 -12.20 -5.37 -18.57
N GLY A 231 -12.84 -6.53 -18.49
CA GLY A 231 -12.87 -7.53 -19.57
C GLY A 231 -11.68 -8.49 -19.58
N VAL A 232 -10.90 -8.56 -18.50
CA VAL A 232 -9.80 -9.53 -18.33
C VAL A 232 -10.19 -10.53 -17.23
N PRO A 233 -10.90 -11.63 -17.58
CA PRO A 233 -11.28 -12.65 -16.61
C PRO A 233 -10.05 -13.42 -16.10
N ASP A 234 -10.21 -14.09 -14.96
CA ASP A 234 -9.21 -15.00 -14.37
C ASP A 234 -7.80 -14.41 -14.19
N TYR A 235 -7.73 -13.09 -13.98
CA TYR A 235 -6.46 -12.40 -13.77
C TYR A 235 -5.71 -12.96 -12.55
N ASP A 236 -4.48 -13.39 -12.77
CA ASP A 236 -3.53 -13.82 -11.75
C ASP A 236 -2.31 -12.89 -11.77
N PRO A 237 -2.12 -12.02 -10.76
CA PRO A 237 -1.01 -11.08 -10.75
C PRO A 237 0.35 -11.77 -10.75
N ASN A 238 0.47 -12.98 -10.18
CA ASN A 238 1.75 -13.70 -10.13
C ASN A 238 2.19 -14.27 -11.48
N ARG A 239 1.27 -14.36 -12.45
CA ARG A 239 1.54 -14.90 -13.80
C ARG A 239 1.42 -13.85 -14.89
N MET A 240 0.55 -12.86 -14.68
CA MET A 240 0.13 -11.93 -15.73
C MET A 240 0.59 -10.49 -15.49
N ALA A 241 0.92 -10.11 -14.24
CA ALA A 241 1.34 -8.74 -13.98
C ALA A 241 2.73 -8.48 -14.57
N SER A 242 2.89 -7.29 -15.15
CA SER A 242 4.21 -6.79 -15.52
C SER A 242 5.07 -6.55 -14.28
N ARG A 243 6.40 -6.49 -14.47
CA ARG A 243 7.32 -6.10 -13.38
C ARG A 243 6.98 -4.72 -12.78
N GLN A 244 6.46 -3.80 -13.60
CA GLN A 244 6.08 -2.47 -13.13
C GLN A 244 4.79 -2.53 -12.32
N GLU A 245 3.76 -3.27 -12.74
CA GLU A 245 2.56 -3.49 -11.92
C GLU A 245 2.91 -4.13 -10.57
N MET A 246 3.80 -5.13 -10.56
CA MET A 246 4.23 -5.79 -9.31
C MET A 246 4.90 -4.82 -8.31
N ARG A 247 5.55 -3.76 -8.79
CA ARG A 247 6.15 -2.71 -7.95
C ARG A 247 5.13 -1.81 -7.24
N ALA A 248 3.86 -1.86 -7.63
CA ALA A 248 2.74 -1.28 -6.90
C ALA A 248 1.92 -2.35 -6.16
N PHE A 249 1.71 -3.52 -6.78
CA PHE A 249 0.84 -4.57 -6.22
C PHE A 249 1.34 -5.14 -4.89
N VAL A 250 2.65 -5.22 -4.67
CA VAL A 250 3.18 -5.66 -3.37
C VAL A 250 2.78 -4.74 -2.21
N CYS A 251 2.60 -3.44 -2.47
CA CYS A 251 2.08 -2.46 -1.52
C CYS A 251 0.56 -2.56 -1.40
N ALA A 252 -0.13 -2.76 -2.52
CA ALA A 252 -1.58 -2.90 -2.60
C ALA A 252 -2.11 -4.20 -1.95
N GLN A 253 -1.23 -5.09 -1.50
CA GLN A 253 -1.62 -6.18 -0.61
C GLN A 253 -2.19 -5.67 0.73
N CYS A 254 -1.81 -4.47 1.16
CA CYS A 254 -2.23 -3.92 2.46
C CYS A 254 -2.80 -2.50 2.37
N HIS A 255 -2.19 -1.64 1.55
CA HIS A 255 -2.49 -0.20 1.46
C HIS A 255 -3.70 0.09 0.55
N VAL A 256 -4.86 -0.36 1.03
CA VAL A 256 -6.12 -0.37 0.28
C VAL A 256 -7.33 -0.20 1.19
N GLU A 257 -8.46 0.21 0.62
CA GLU A 257 -9.76 0.15 1.27
C GLU A 257 -10.27 -1.30 1.33
N TYR A 258 -10.87 -1.67 2.48
CA TYR A 258 -11.39 -3.02 2.70
C TYR A 258 -12.54 -3.05 3.70
N TYR A 259 -13.33 -4.12 3.61
CA TYR A 259 -14.33 -4.46 4.62
C TYR A 259 -14.32 -5.96 4.95
N PHE A 260 -15.01 -6.33 6.02
CA PHE A 260 -15.20 -7.72 6.42
C PHE A 260 -16.57 -8.22 5.96
N ARG A 261 -16.57 -9.08 4.95
CA ARG A 261 -17.75 -9.70 4.36
C ARG A 261 -18.27 -10.83 5.26
N GLY A 262 -19.59 -10.85 5.43
CA GLY A 262 -20.31 -11.95 6.06
C GLY A 262 -20.00 -12.16 7.55
N ALA A 263 -20.56 -13.24 8.09
CA ALA A 263 -20.34 -13.64 9.49
C ALA A 263 -18.93 -14.21 9.70
N GLU A 264 -18.35 -14.76 8.64
CA GLU A 264 -16.99 -15.29 8.55
C GLU A 264 -15.89 -14.21 8.58
N LYS A 265 -16.28 -12.93 8.52
CA LYS A 265 -15.36 -11.77 8.53
C LYS A 265 -14.31 -11.83 7.42
N ARG A 266 -14.67 -12.30 6.22
CA ARG A 266 -13.72 -12.40 5.09
C ARG A 266 -13.30 -11.01 4.63
N LEU A 267 -12.01 -10.69 4.72
CA LEU A 267 -11.48 -9.44 4.18
C LEU A 267 -11.68 -9.39 2.67
N THR A 268 -12.31 -8.31 2.20
CA THR A 268 -12.63 -8.12 0.79
C THR A 268 -12.36 -6.68 0.38
N TYR A 269 -11.80 -6.49 -0.82
CA TYR A 269 -11.64 -5.18 -1.44
C TYR A 269 -12.84 -4.84 -2.33
N PRO A 270 -13.49 -3.68 -2.16
CA PRO A 270 -14.76 -3.32 -2.81
C PRO A 270 -14.58 -2.81 -4.25
N TRP A 271 -13.74 -3.46 -5.06
CA TRP A 271 -13.24 -2.92 -6.33
C TRP A 271 -14.03 -3.31 -7.58
N SER A 272 -15.09 -4.10 -7.46
CA SER A 272 -15.87 -4.59 -8.62
C SER A 272 -16.50 -3.48 -9.46
N LYS A 273 -16.70 -2.28 -8.89
CA LYS A 273 -17.18 -1.08 -9.61
C LYS A 273 -16.07 -0.10 -10.00
N GLY A 274 -14.83 -0.38 -9.61
CA GLY A 274 -13.66 0.49 -9.83
C GLY A 274 -13.03 1.01 -8.53
N PHE A 275 -11.97 1.80 -8.66
CA PHE A 275 -11.17 2.30 -7.54
C PHE A 275 -11.58 3.69 -7.04
N LYS A 276 -12.47 4.42 -7.73
CA LYS A 276 -12.86 5.75 -7.25
C LYS A 276 -13.71 5.66 -6.00
N ALA A 277 -13.57 6.62 -5.09
CA ALA A 277 -14.32 6.62 -3.83
C ALA A 277 -15.84 6.54 -4.03
N ASP A 278 -16.40 7.22 -5.04
CA ASP A 278 -17.82 7.16 -5.38
C ASP A 278 -18.25 5.83 -6.02
N GLN A 279 -17.34 5.12 -6.69
CA GLN A 279 -17.59 3.77 -7.19
C GLN A 279 -17.61 2.73 -6.06
N ILE A 280 -16.68 2.87 -5.10
CA ILE A 280 -16.63 2.03 -3.90
C ILE A 280 -17.85 2.30 -3.01
N LEU A 281 -18.24 3.56 -2.84
CA LEU A 281 -19.48 3.92 -2.16
C LEU A 281 -20.71 3.30 -2.83
N ALA A 282 -20.78 3.35 -4.17
CA ALA A 282 -21.85 2.71 -4.92
C ALA A 282 -21.85 1.17 -4.77
N TYR A 283 -20.68 0.56 -4.58
CA TYR A 283 -20.58 -0.87 -4.27
C TYR A 283 -21.21 -1.17 -2.91
N TYR A 284 -20.84 -0.41 -1.88
CA TYR A 284 -21.41 -0.57 -0.54
C TYR A 284 -22.92 -0.29 -0.48
N ASP A 285 -23.40 0.69 -1.25
CA ASP A 285 -24.83 0.98 -1.39
C ASP A 285 -25.57 -0.20 -2.06
N GLU A 286 -25.00 -0.81 -3.11
CA GLU A 286 -25.60 -1.97 -3.81
C GLU A 286 -25.77 -3.18 -2.89
N ILE A 287 -24.77 -3.47 -2.06
CA ILE A 287 -24.80 -4.64 -1.17
C ILE A 287 -25.46 -4.33 0.19
N GLY A 288 -25.91 -3.09 0.41
CA GLY A 288 -26.53 -2.65 1.67
C GLY A 288 -25.60 -2.76 2.89
N PHE A 289 -24.28 -2.63 2.71
CA PHE A 289 -23.31 -2.85 3.78
C PHE A 289 -23.24 -1.68 4.76
N ARG A 290 -22.89 -1.96 6.01
CA ARG A 290 -22.53 -0.94 7.01
C ARG A 290 -21.48 -1.53 7.95
N ASP A 291 -20.55 -0.70 8.38
CA ASP A 291 -19.57 -1.10 9.40
C ASP A 291 -20.19 -0.98 10.80
N TRP A 292 -20.86 0.15 11.08
CA TRP A 292 -21.56 0.36 12.33
C TRP A 292 -22.75 1.32 12.18
N VAL A 293 -23.47 1.51 13.28
CA VAL A 293 -24.50 2.53 13.42
C VAL A 293 -23.93 3.67 14.26
N HIS A 294 -23.86 4.87 13.69
CA HIS A 294 -23.29 6.04 14.37
C HIS A 294 -24.05 6.35 15.66
N ALA A 295 -23.35 6.39 16.80
CA ALA A 295 -23.98 6.41 18.12
C ALA A 295 -24.88 7.63 18.36
N GLU A 296 -24.49 8.81 17.85
CA GLU A 296 -25.25 10.04 18.05
C GLU A 296 -26.50 10.15 17.16
N THR A 297 -26.34 9.84 15.87
CA THR A 297 -27.37 10.12 14.84
C THR A 297 -28.21 8.90 14.49
N GLY A 298 -27.72 7.69 14.72
CA GLY A 298 -28.35 6.43 14.30
C GLY A 298 -28.15 6.12 12.81
N ALA A 299 -27.28 6.85 12.09
CA ALA A 299 -27.01 6.57 10.68
C ALA A 299 -26.23 5.25 10.49
N PRO A 300 -26.57 4.40 9.50
CA PRO A 300 -25.75 3.25 9.12
C PRO A 300 -24.54 3.73 8.30
N VAL A 301 -23.37 3.84 8.92
CA VAL A 301 -22.20 4.47 8.32
C VAL A 301 -21.13 3.44 7.91
N LEU A 302 -20.15 3.92 7.13
CA LEU A 302 -19.01 3.17 6.62
C LEU A 302 -17.73 3.72 7.22
N LYS A 303 -16.72 2.86 7.37
CA LYS A 303 -15.32 3.27 7.61
C LYS A 303 -14.58 3.16 6.29
N ALA A 304 -13.72 4.14 5.98
CA ALA A 304 -12.70 3.98 4.95
C ALA A 304 -11.32 3.76 5.60
N GLN A 305 -10.48 2.89 5.05
CA GLN A 305 -9.17 2.54 5.59
C GLN A 305 -8.12 2.71 4.51
N HIS A 306 -7.11 3.56 4.77
CA HIS A 306 -5.85 3.70 4.02
C HIS A 306 -5.93 3.34 2.52
N PRO A 307 -6.75 4.07 1.73
CA PRO A 307 -7.00 3.74 0.33
C PRO A 307 -5.89 4.27 -0.59
N GLU A 308 -4.61 4.04 -0.25
CA GLU A 308 -3.49 4.61 -1.01
C GLU A 308 -3.45 4.06 -2.44
N PHE A 309 -3.67 2.76 -2.65
CA PHE A 309 -3.63 2.20 -4.01
C PHE A 309 -4.75 2.80 -4.87
N GLU A 310 -5.95 2.91 -4.32
CA GLU A 310 -7.11 3.49 -5.00
C GLU A 310 -6.89 4.97 -5.35
N MET A 311 -6.42 5.75 -4.38
CA MET A 311 -6.12 7.17 -4.54
C MET A 311 -4.97 7.39 -5.53
N TRP A 312 -3.85 6.68 -5.37
CA TRP A 312 -2.70 6.73 -6.28
C TRP A 312 -3.10 6.44 -7.72
N ASN A 313 -3.98 5.46 -7.97
CA ASN A 313 -4.48 5.14 -9.33
C ASN A 313 -5.22 6.31 -10.00
N GLN A 314 -5.70 7.32 -9.24
CA GLN A 314 -6.33 8.52 -9.79
C GLN A 314 -5.32 9.64 -10.11
N GLY A 315 -4.06 9.47 -9.70
CA GLY A 315 -2.98 10.44 -9.78
C GLY A 315 -2.25 10.49 -11.12
N VAL A 316 -1.49 11.57 -11.31
CA VAL A 316 -0.63 11.76 -12.49
C VAL A 316 0.55 10.77 -12.51
N HIS A 317 1.07 10.42 -11.34
CA HIS A 317 2.19 9.47 -11.21
C HIS A 317 1.78 8.07 -11.70
N ALA A 318 0.66 7.54 -11.21
CA ALA A 318 0.14 6.25 -11.68
C ALA A 318 -0.15 6.26 -13.18
N ARG A 319 -0.81 7.32 -13.68
CA ARG A 319 -1.09 7.50 -15.12
C ARG A 319 0.18 7.54 -15.98
N SER A 320 1.29 8.01 -15.39
CA SER A 320 2.61 8.07 -16.02
C SER A 320 3.47 6.83 -15.72
N ASN A 321 2.85 5.75 -15.24
CA ASN A 321 3.50 4.47 -14.93
C ASN A 321 4.55 4.53 -13.80
N VAL A 322 4.47 5.53 -12.92
CA VAL A 322 5.31 5.66 -11.70
C VAL A 322 4.63 4.94 -10.53
N THR A 323 5.32 3.97 -9.95
CA THR A 323 4.81 3.04 -8.93
C THR A 323 5.20 3.45 -7.51
N CYS A 324 4.55 2.82 -6.52
CA CYS A 324 4.88 2.98 -5.10
C CYS A 324 6.39 2.81 -4.84
N ALA A 325 6.99 1.76 -5.39
CA ALA A 325 8.40 1.47 -5.20
C ALA A 325 9.35 2.44 -5.94
N ASP A 326 8.89 3.28 -6.86
CA ASP A 326 9.74 4.31 -7.48
C ASP A 326 10.04 5.45 -6.49
N CYS A 327 9.07 5.79 -5.62
CA CYS A 327 9.21 6.87 -4.64
C CYS A 327 9.56 6.38 -3.23
N HIS A 328 8.98 5.26 -2.79
CA HIS A 328 9.16 4.75 -1.41
C HIS A 328 10.26 3.69 -1.28
N MET A 329 10.68 3.09 -2.40
CA MET A 329 11.79 2.13 -2.46
C MET A 329 12.79 2.48 -3.57
N PRO A 330 13.23 3.76 -3.68
CA PRO A 330 14.06 4.20 -4.78
C PRO A 330 15.39 3.44 -4.78
N TYR A 331 16.05 3.35 -5.92
CA TYR A 331 17.37 2.73 -5.96
C TYR A 331 18.39 3.58 -5.20
N LEU A 332 19.28 2.92 -4.46
CA LEU A 332 20.48 3.53 -3.88
C LEU A 332 21.73 2.74 -4.25
N ARG A 333 22.89 3.41 -4.15
CA ARG A 333 24.20 2.78 -4.31
C ARG A 333 24.83 2.55 -2.94
N VAL A 334 25.27 1.33 -2.68
CA VAL A 334 26.06 0.96 -1.50
C VAL A 334 27.34 0.29 -1.98
N GLY A 335 28.46 1.02 -1.88
CA GLY A 335 29.69 0.61 -2.56
C GLY A 335 29.48 0.42 -4.07
N GLY A 336 29.82 -0.76 -4.58
CA GLY A 336 29.62 -1.13 -5.99
C GLY A 336 28.20 -1.60 -6.35
N PHE A 337 27.31 -1.81 -5.37
CA PHE A 337 25.99 -2.41 -5.60
C PHE A 337 24.90 -1.36 -5.80
N LYS A 338 23.97 -1.64 -6.71
CA LYS A 338 22.69 -0.93 -6.84
C LYS A 338 21.60 -1.79 -6.22
N ILE A 339 20.93 -1.27 -5.19
CA ILE A 339 19.87 -1.98 -4.45
C ILE A 339 18.62 -1.10 -4.35
N SER A 340 17.47 -1.70 -4.07
CA SER A 340 16.24 -0.96 -3.75
C SER A 340 16.20 -0.62 -2.26
N ASP A 341 15.84 0.62 -1.94
CA ASP A 341 15.69 1.05 -0.56
C ASP A 341 14.54 0.29 0.11
N HIS A 342 14.82 -0.42 1.21
CA HIS A 342 13.78 -1.10 2.01
C HIS A 342 13.45 -0.34 3.29
N HIS A 343 14.01 0.86 3.47
CA HIS A 343 13.61 1.79 4.52
C HIS A 343 12.37 2.57 4.06
N VAL A 344 11.23 1.87 3.98
CA VAL A 344 9.95 2.44 3.55
C VAL A 344 9.49 3.50 4.55
N ARG A 345 9.40 4.75 4.09
CA ARG A 345 9.00 5.93 4.86
C ARG A 345 8.55 7.06 3.95
N SER A 346 8.28 8.25 4.51
CA SER A 346 7.99 9.45 3.74
C SER A 346 9.11 9.78 2.73
N PRO A 347 8.81 9.90 1.42
CA PRO A 347 9.79 10.27 0.39
C PRO A 347 10.38 11.68 0.60
N LEU A 348 9.69 12.54 1.35
CA LEU A 348 10.18 13.90 1.67
C LEU A 348 11.42 13.90 2.58
N LEU A 349 11.74 12.76 3.20
CA LEU A 349 12.98 12.56 3.96
C LEU A 349 14.16 12.10 3.09
N ASN A 350 13.95 11.95 1.77
CA ASN A 350 14.97 11.49 0.82
C ASN A 350 14.62 11.92 -0.63
N ILE A 351 14.34 13.21 -0.81
CA ILE A 351 13.84 13.78 -2.08
C ILE A 351 14.83 13.54 -3.22
N ASN A 352 16.14 13.62 -2.94
CA ASN A 352 17.18 13.38 -3.94
C ASN A 352 17.00 12.04 -4.68
N ARG A 353 16.73 10.95 -3.95
CA ARG A 353 16.57 9.63 -4.58
C ARG A 353 15.15 9.37 -5.04
N ALA A 354 14.15 9.83 -4.29
CA ALA A 354 12.75 9.55 -4.58
C ALA A 354 12.18 10.38 -5.75
N CYS A 355 12.70 11.59 -5.97
CA CYS A 355 12.11 12.54 -6.91
C CYS A 355 13.10 13.00 -8.00
N GLN A 356 14.35 13.30 -7.65
CA GLN A 356 15.29 13.94 -8.59
C GLN A 356 15.86 13.00 -9.66
N SER A 357 15.53 11.71 -9.62
CA SER A 357 15.75 10.78 -10.73
C SER A 357 14.91 11.13 -11.97
N CYS A 358 13.76 11.79 -11.78
CA CYS A 358 12.84 12.22 -12.84
C CYS A 358 12.67 13.75 -12.91
N HIS A 359 12.87 14.46 -11.79
CA HIS A 359 12.58 15.88 -11.67
C HIS A 359 13.84 16.73 -11.46
N HIS A 360 14.17 17.58 -12.44
CA HIS A 360 15.33 18.46 -12.39
C HIS A 360 15.03 19.80 -11.68
N TRP A 361 14.60 19.72 -10.42
CA TRP A 361 14.34 20.86 -9.54
C TRP A 361 15.12 20.69 -8.23
N SER A 362 15.31 21.77 -7.46
CA SER A 362 15.95 21.67 -6.15
C SER A 362 15.11 20.82 -5.19
N GLU A 363 15.75 20.22 -4.17
CA GLU A 363 15.00 19.47 -3.14
C GLU A 363 14.02 20.37 -2.39
N GLU A 364 14.35 21.65 -2.22
CA GLU A 364 13.48 22.66 -1.62
C GLU A 364 12.24 22.91 -2.48
N ASP A 365 12.39 23.16 -3.78
CA ASP A 365 11.25 23.36 -4.68
C ASP A 365 10.31 22.15 -4.71
N LEU A 366 10.88 20.94 -4.73
CA LEU A 366 10.09 19.71 -4.73
C LEU A 366 9.34 19.52 -3.41
N ARG A 367 9.99 19.84 -2.29
CA ARG A 367 9.37 19.80 -0.96
C ARG A 367 8.23 20.80 -0.86
N GLU A 368 8.45 22.05 -1.27
CA GLU A 368 7.43 23.10 -1.20
C GLU A 368 6.23 22.81 -2.10
N ARG A 369 6.43 22.19 -3.27
CA ARG A 369 5.34 21.72 -4.12
C ARG A 369 4.51 20.64 -3.43
N ALA A 370 5.15 19.67 -2.78
CA ALA A 370 4.46 18.64 -2.01
C ALA A 370 3.69 19.27 -0.83
N TYR A 371 4.33 20.15 -0.05
CA TYR A 371 3.69 20.84 1.06
C TYR A 371 2.53 21.73 0.64
N THR A 372 2.62 22.43 -0.50
CA THR A 372 1.50 23.23 -1.03
C THR A 372 0.27 22.36 -1.32
N ILE A 373 0.48 21.16 -1.88
CA ILE A 373 -0.60 20.21 -2.14
C ILE A 373 -1.21 19.71 -0.83
N GLN A 374 -0.34 19.31 0.12
CA GLN A 374 -0.76 18.76 1.39
C GLN A 374 -1.49 19.79 2.25
N GLU A 375 -1.00 21.03 2.30
CA GLU A 375 -1.62 22.14 3.02
C GLU A 375 -3.01 22.45 2.49
N ARG A 376 -3.18 22.57 1.16
CA ARG A 376 -4.50 22.75 0.54
C ARG A 376 -5.45 21.59 0.84
N THR A 377 -4.92 20.36 0.84
CA THR A 377 -5.73 19.16 1.18
C THR A 377 -6.15 19.18 2.62
N PHE A 378 -5.24 19.50 3.54
CA PHE A 378 -5.54 19.64 4.95
C PHE A 378 -6.58 20.74 5.22
N GLU A 379 -6.45 21.92 4.60
CA GLU A 379 -7.42 23.00 4.68
C GLU A 379 -8.81 22.55 4.22
N MET A 380 -8.92 21.97 3.02
CA MET A 380 -10.20 21.52 2.49
C MET A 380 -10.79 20.34 3.28
N ARG A 381 -9.94 19.47 3.83
CA ARG A 381 -10.35 18.37 4.72
C ARG A 381 -10.98 18.93 5.99
N ASN A 382 -10.46 20.03 6.54
CA ASN A 382 -11.05 20.71 7.69
C ASN A 382 -12.41 21.33 7.37
N VAL A 383 -12.56 21.96 6.19
CA VAL A 383 -13.86 22.49 5.73
C VAL A 383 -14.90 21.35 5.60
N ALA A 384 -14.50 20.20 5.07
CA ALA A 384 -15.37 19.03 4.97
C ALA A 384 -15.72 18.45 6.35
N MET A 385 -14.76 18.38 7.27
CA MET A 385 -14.98 17.95 8.65
C MET A 385 -15.99 18.87 9.36
N ASP A 386 -15.85 20.19 9.24
CA ASP A 386 -16.78 21.15 9.86
C ASP A 386 -18.19 21.05 9.26
N ALA A 387 -18.30 20.83 7.95
CA ALA A 387 -19.59 20.57 7.30
C ALA A 387 -20.25 19.29 7.83
N LEU A 388 -19.48 18.22 8.02
CA LEU A 388 -19.97 16.98 8.62
C LEU A 388 -20.42 17.19 10.07
N MET A 389 -19.62 17.85 10.91
CA MET A 389 -19.96 18.14 12.30
C MET A 389 -21.26 18.95 12.40
N ALA A 390 -21.44 19.96 11.53
CA ALA A 390 -22.67 20.74 11.47
C ALA A 390 -23.90 19.91 11.08
N LEU A 391 -23.74 18.93 10.16
CA LEU A 391 -24.80 17.98 9.84
C LEU A 391 -25.12 17.06 11.03
N LEU A 392 -24.11 16.58 11.77
CA LEU A 392 -24.34 15.76 12.97
C LEU A 392 -25.14 16.53 14.02
N ASP A 393 -24.82 17.81 14.23
CA ASP A 393 -25.58 18.70 15.13
C ASP A 393 -27.03 18.89 14.67
N ASP A 394 -27.27 19.13 13.38
CA ASP A 394 -28.62 19.26 12.83
C ASP A 394 -29.42 17.96 12.96
N LEU A 395 -28.81 16.81 12.73
CA LEU A 395 -29.44 15.50 12.90
C LEU A 395 -29.86 15.24 14.36
N GLN A 396 -29.00 15.60 15.32
CA GLN A 396 -29.34 15.50 16.74
C GLN A 396 -30.51 16.43 17.09
N ARG A 397 -30.46 17.69 16.68
CA ARG A 397 -31.56 18.66 16.92
C ARG A 397 -32.87 18.18 16.30
N ALA A 398 -32.84 17.72 15.05
CA ALA A 398 -34.02 17.21 14.35
C ALA A 398 -34.62 15.97 15.03
N ARG A 399 -33.77 15.07 15.55
CA ARG A 399 -34.19 13.90 16.33
C ARG A 399 -34.92 14.33 17.61
N THR A 400 -34.37 15.29 18.36
CA THR A 400 -34.99 15.81 19.59
C THR A 400 -36.29 16.57 19.30
N ALA A 401 -36.37 17.25 18.16
CA ALA A 401 -37.57 17.97 17.72
C ALA A 401 -38.68 17.05 17.16
N GLY A 402 -38.46 15.73 17.07
CA GLY A 402 -39.48 14.79 16.58
C GLY A 402 -39.79 14.91 15.08
N ILE A 403 -38.83 15.35 14.26
CA ILE A 403 -38.99 15.39 12.80
C ILE A 403 -39.36 14.01 12.25
N ALA A 404 -40.20 13.98 11.20
CA ALA A 404 -40.67 12.76 10.55
C ALA A 404 -39.52 11.77 10.23
N PRO A 405 -39.67 10.47 10.54
CA PRO A 405 -38.61 9.47 10.35
C PRO A 405 -38.02 9.44 8.93
N GLN A 406 -38.86 9.62 7.90
CA GLN A 406 -38.44 9.60 6.50
C GLN A 406 -37.44 10.72 6.18
N ARG A 407 -37.65 11.92 6.75
CA ARG A 407 -36.75 13.07 6.58
C ARG A 407 -35.43 12.85 7.31
N LEU A 408 -35.51 12.27 8.52
CA LEU A 408 -34.33 11.92 9.31
C LEU A 408 -33.48 10.87 8.59
N ASP A 409 -34.11 9.85 8.01
CA ASP A 409 -33.41 8.79 7.27
C ASP A 409 -32.80 9.29 5.97
N ALA A 410 -33.47 10.20 5.25
CA ALA A 410 -32.88 10.88 4.09
C ALA A 410 -31.60 11.64 4.47
N ALA A 411 -31.63 12.39 5.57
CA ALA A 411 -30.47 13.14 6.06
C ALA A 411 -29.35 12.21 6.58
N ARG A 412 -29.69 11.09 7.22
CA ARG A 412 -28.72 10.05 7.64
C ARG A 412 -28.02 9.39 6.44
N ASN A 413 -28.73 9.18 5.33
CA ASN A 413 -28.10 8.67 4.12
C ASN A 413 -27.07 9.68 3.57
N TYR A 414 -27.40 10.97 3.58
CA TYR A 414 -26.43 12.01 3.25
C TYR A 414 -25.23 12.07 4.22
N GLN A 415 -25.45 11.87 5.53
CA GLN A 415 -24.36 11.72 6.50
C GLN A 415 -23.44 10.56 6.11
N ARG A 416 -24.01 9.36 5.87
CA ARG A 416 -23.24 8.17 5.47
C ARG A 416 -22.30 8.45 4.31
N ARG A 417 -22.81 9.11 3.26
CA ARG A 417 -22.03 9.47 2.07
C ARG A 417 -20.97 10.53 2.35
N ALA A 418 -21.35 11.61 3.03
CA ALA A 418 -20.44 12.69 3.40
C ALA A 418 -19.26 12.15 4.23
N GLN A 419 -19.58 11.33 5.23
CA GLN A 419 -18.61 10.74 6.14
C GLN A 419 -17.68 9.76 5.41
N PHE A 420 -18.21 8.84 4.59
CA PHE A 420 -17.35 7.91 3.85
C PHE A 420 -16.38 8.63 2.92
N LEU A 421 -16.85 9.64 2.17
CA LEU A 421 -16.00 10.41 1.26
C LEU A 421 -14.93 11.22 2.01
N LEU A 422 -15.28 11.83 3.15
CA LEU A 422 -14.30 12.51 4.01
C LEU A 422 -13.26 11.52 4.55
N ASP A 423 -13.73 10.40 5.10
CA ASP A 423 -12.89 9.36 5.70
C ASP A 423 -11.96 8.73 4.65
N PHE A 424 -12.38 8.63 3.38
CA PHE A 424 -11.54 8.13 2.29
C PHE A 424 -10.30 9.01 2.05
N VAL A 425 -10.42 10.33 2.20
CA VAL A 425 -9.27 11.25 2.10
C VAL A 425 -8.51 11.32 3.42
N GLU A 426 -9.20 11.30 4.54
CA GLU A 426 -8.59 11.38 5.87
C GLU A 426 -7.75 10.15 6.23
N ALA A 427 -8.19 8.97 5.80
CA ALA A 427 -7.48 7.72 6.02
C ALA A 427 -6.30 7.51 5.06
N GLU A 428 -6.21 8.29 3.97
CA GLU A 428 -5.16 8.18 2.97
C GLU A 428 -3.90 8.94 3.40
N ASN A 429 -2.75 8.25 3.37
CA ASN A 429 -1.54 8.70 4.06
C ASN A 429 -0.71 9.77 3.33
N SER A 430 -1.06 10.17 2.11
CA SER A 430 -0.26 11.13 1.33
C SER A 430 -0.65 12.59 1.57
N MET A 431 -1.73 12.82 2.31
CA MET A 431 -2.40 14.11 2.43
C MET A 431 -2.67 14.71 1.04
N GLY A 432 -3.23 13.89 0.14
CA GLY A 432 -3.61 14.27 -1.21
C GLY A 432 -2.48 14.30 -2.25
N PHE A 433 -1.21 14.12 -1.88
CA PHE A 433 -0.10 14.14 -2.85
C PHE A 433 -0.23 13.07 -3.94
N HIS A 434 -0.75 11.90 -3.61
CA HIS A 434 -0.93 10.82 -4.58
C HIS A 434 -1.88 11.18 -5.73
N ALA A 435 -2.98 11.89 -5.44
CA ALA A 435 -3.92 12.39 -6.46
C ALA A 435 -4.59 13.71 -6.03
N PRO A 436 -3.91 14.87 -6.21
CA PRO A 436 -4.33 16.12 -5.58
C PRO A 436 -5.72 16.60 -6.00
N GLN A 437 -6.01 16.55 -7.30
CA GLN A 437 -7.31 16.98 -7.84
C GLN A 437 -8.44 16.02 -7.45
N GLU A 438 -8.14 14.72 -7.30
CA GLU A 438 -9.14 13.75 -6.88
C GLU A 438 -9.46 13.89 -5.39
N ALA A 439 -8.45 14.10 -4.54
CA ALA A 439 -8.66 14.40 -3.13
C ALA A 439 -9.57 15.64 -2.95
N MET A 440 -9.32 16.71 -3.69
CA MET A 440 -10.19 17.90 -3.70
C MET A 440 -11.62 17.58 -4.14
N ARG A 441 -11.78 16.80 -5.21
CA ARG A 441 -13.10 16.41 -5.73
C ARG A 441 -13.88 15.62 -4.67
N ILE A 442 -13.24 14.64 -4.03
CA ILE A 442 -13.86 13.81 -3.00
C ILE A 442 -14.28 14.66 -1.80
N LEU A 443 -13.42 15.58 -1.34
CA LEU A 443 -13.75 16.51 -0.26
C LEU A 443 -14.92 17.45 -0.62
N ALA A 444 -14.96 17.96 -1.85
CA ALA A 444 -16.09 18.76 -2.34
C ALA A 444 -17.40 17.96 -2.36
N LEU A 445 -17.37 16.69 -2.79
CA LEU A 445 -18.54 15.81 -2.73
C LEU A 445 -18.95 15.49 -1.30
N SER A 446 -18.00 15.36 -0.37
CA SER A 446 -18.30 15.19 1.05
C SER A 446 -19.05 16.41 1.59
N ILE A 447 -18.54 17.62 1.34
CA ILE A 447 -19.19 18.88 1.73
C ILE A 447 -20.60 18.97 1.13
N GLU A 448 -20.77 18.70 -0.16
CA GLU A 448 -22.06 18.76 -0.83
C GLU A 448 -23.06 17.79 -0.19
N ASN A 449 -22.66 16.53 0.09
CA ASN A 449 -23.52 15.58 0.77
C ASN A 449 -23.89 16.07 2.18
N ALA A 450 -22.94 16.64 2.93
CA ALA A 450 -23.22 17.20 4.24
C ALA A 450 -24.30 18.31 4.15
N ARG A 451 -24.16 19.24 3.20
CA ARG A 451 -25.14 20.33 2.98
C ARG A 451 -26.49 19.80 2.51
N ARG A 452 -26.54 18.81 1.62
CA ARG A 452 -27.80 18.17 1.22
C ARG A 452 -28.50 17.48 2.38
N GLY A 453 -27.76 16.88 3.29
CA GLY A 453 -28.30 16.34 4.54
C GLY A 453 -29.01 17.42 5.37
N GLN A 454 -28.37 18.58 5.53
CA GLN A 454 -28.97 19.70 6.26
C GLN A 454 -30.22 20.24 5.55
N VAL A 455 -30.22 20.30 4.22
CA VAL A 455 -31.40 20.71 3.43
C VAL A 455 -32.53 19.69 3.56
N ALA A 456 -32.24 18.39 3.56
CA ALA A 456 -33.25 17.34 3.75
C ALA A 456 -33.97 17.45 5.10
N LEU A 457 -33.29 17.98 6.12
CA LEU A 457 -33.88 18.27 7.43
C LEU A 457 -34.76 19.53 7.43
N ARG A 458 -34.70 20.41 6.43
CA ARG A 458 -35.46 21.68 6.39
C ARG A 458 -36.69 21.65 5.47
N ARG A 459 -36.69 20.81 4.43
CA ARG A 459 -37.80 20.73 3.46
C ARG A 459 -39.08 20.28 4.17
N GLU A 460 -40.15 21.09 4.06
CA GLU A 460 -41.45 20.82 4.69
C GLU A 460 -42.01 19.44 4.32
#